data_AF-A0A5C8M3V5-F1
#
_entry.id   AF-A0A5C8M3V5-F1
#
_cell.length_a   1.000
_cell.length_b   1.000
_cell.length_c   1.000
_cell.angle_alpha   90.00
_cell.angle_beta   90.00
_cell.angle_gamma   90.00
#
_symmetry.space_group_name_H-M   'P 1'
#
loop_
_entity.id
_entity.type
_entity.pdbx_description
1 polymer ?
#
loop_
_entity_poly.entity_id
_entity_poly.type
_entity_poly.pdbx_seq_one_letter_code
_entity_poly.pdbx_strand_id
1 'polypeptide(L)'
;MFVRFVPIRTDAEKQIVEKRVLTAQIVTQAAGSGKAALLGLPMTIETNLKNQETRLNFSLKGIKIPSDPKKRNEFLSSLGIYIEHSDGEKELLKGVIKYDAKGNPVGIEIVITKFSTFSMIEVQKTTIDTLTYKKWIDGYPDGTFKPNQPITRSEAASIFVKAIALPKQLNGLQKFNDVSDNHWAADAIHQVQGAGLLSGYPDGSFKPDTPITRAELAAIIVRISKLNVVDTVQGFTDTQGHWAAGYIQAAKVAGLMSGYEDGSFRPDQQLTRAEAVKAINTLLKRPTPNLDKAVWTDVTKKDWFWLDVQAASESFSNSRYEDGSSSAVNIP
;
A
#
# COMPACT_ATOMS: atom_id res chain seq x y z
N MET A 1 -11.04 -29.49 -32.50
CA MET A 1 -10.76 -28.55 -31.40
C MET A 1 -11.79 -28.83 -30.31
N PHE A 2 -11.40 -29.31 -29.13
CA PHE A 2 -12.36 -29.60 -28.07
C PHE A 2 -11.76 -29.31 -26.70
N VAL A 3 -12.53 -28.67 -25.82
CA VAL A 3 -12.20 -28.53 -24.39
C VAL A 3 -13.26 -29.32 -23.63
N ARG A 4 -12.90 -30.46 -23.06
CA ARG A 4 -13.83 -31.33 -22.34
C ARG A 4 -13.56 -31.27 -20.84
N PHE A 5 -14.55 -30.79 -20.10
CA PHE A 5 -14.56 -30.88 -18.63
C PHE A 5 -15.08 -32.25 -18.20
N VAL A 6 -14.26 -32.98 -17.45
CA VAL A 6 -14.61 -34.26 -16.83
C VAL A 6 -14.63 -34.07 -15.31
N PRO A 7 -15.81 -33.90 -14.68
CA PRO A 7 -15.90 -33.82 -13.23
C PRO A 7 -15.61 -35.18 -12.60
N ILE A 8 -14.83 -35.19 -11.51
CA ILE A 8 -14.51 -36.39 -10.74
C ILE A 8 -15.72 -36.72 -9.84
N ARG A 9 -16.39 -37.84 -10.14
CA ARG A 9 -17.73 -38.16 -9.60
C ARG A 9 -17.76 -39.23 -8.53
N THR A 10 -16.77 -40.13 -8.44
CA THR A 10 -16.75 -41.15 -7.39
C THR A 10 -16.26 -40.55 -6.07
N ASP A 11 -16.79 -41.01 -4.94
CA ASP A 11 -16.45 -40.42 -3.63
C ASP A 11 -15.03 -40.78 -3.18
N ALA A 12 -14.51 -41.96 -3.58
CA ALA A 12 -13.13 -42.35 -3.34
C ALA A 12 -12.13 -41.43 -4.07
N GLU A 13 -12.34 -41.16 -5.36
CA GLU A 13 -11.48 -40.24 -6.12
C GLU A 13 -11.58 -38.81 -5.58
N LYS A 14 -12.78 -38.34 -5.19
CA LYS A 14 -12.95 -37.03 -4.55
C LYS A 14 -12.12 -36.91 -3.28
N GLN A 15 -12.18 -37.89 -2.37
CA GLN A 15 -11.41 -37.86 -1.12
C GLN A 15 -9.89 -37.87 -1.37
N ILE A 16 -9.42 -38.61 -2.38
CA ILE A 16 -8.01 -38.61 -2.79
C ILE A 16 -7.60 -37.22 -3.30
N VAL A 17 -8.41 -36.61 -4.18
CA VAL A 17 -8.12 -35.28 -4.73
C VAL A 17 -8.22 -34.20 -3.66
N GLU A 18 -9.25 -34.22 -2.81
CA GLU A 18 -9.41 -33.31 -1.69
C GLU A 18 -8.19 -33.35 -0.75
N LYS A 19 -7.80 -34.55 -0.29
CA LYS A 19 -6.61 -34.71 0.55
C LYS A 19 -5.36 -34.14 -0.14
N ARG A 20 -5.12 -34.49 -1.41
CA ARG A 20 -3.96 -34.00 -2.19
C ARG A 20 -3.94 -32.48 -2.31
N VAL A 21 -5.09 -31.85 -2.59
CA VAL A 21 -5.24 -30.39 -2.72
C VAL A 21 -5.00 -29.70 -1.38
N LEU A 22 -5.66 -30.16 -0.32
CA LEU A 22 -5.60 -29.52 1.00
C LEU A 22 -4.25 -29.72 1.71
N THR A 23 -3.47 -30.74 1.35
CA THR A 23 -2.07 -30.90 1.83
C THR A 23 -1.02 -30.38 0.85
N ALA A 24 -1.40 -29.76 -0.28
CA ALA A 24 -0.43 -29.22 -1.23
C ALA A 24 0.30 -28.01 -0.62
N GLN A 25 1.63 -27.96 -0.74
CA GLN A 25 2.45 -26.92 -0.11
C GLN A 25 2.00 -25.50 -0.48
N ILE A 26 1.61 -25.26 -1.74
CA ILE A 26 1.11 -23.96 -2.19
C ILE A 26 -0.21 -23.54 -1.51
N VAL A 27 -1.05 -24.51 -1.13
CA VAL A 27 -2.33 -24.29 -0.43
C VAL A 27 -2.09 -24.08 1.06
N THR A 28 -1.24 -24.90 1.69
CA THR A 28 -0.92 -24.76 3.13
C THR A 28 -0.12 -23.50 3.41
N GLN A 29 0.81 -23.11 2.53
CA GLN A 29 1.50 -21.82 2.63
C GLN A 29 0.54 -20.64 2.47
N ALA A 30 -0.41 -20.68 1.53
CA ALA A 30 -1.39 -19.60 1.34
C ALA A 30 -2.39 -19.48 2.51
N ALA A 31 -2.65 -20.56 3.25
CA ALA A 31 -3.49 -20.57 4.46
C ALA A 31 -2.72 -20.15 5.73
N GLY A 32 -1.42 -20.46 5.82
CA GLY A 32 -0.67 -20.43 7.08
C GLY A 32 -1.21 -21.46 8.07
N SER A 33 -1.35 -21.08 9.33
CA SER A 33 -2.08 -21.80 10.38
C SER A 33 -3.61 -21.82 10.18
N GLY A 34 -4.10 -21.22 9.09
CA GLY A 34 -5.51 -21.13 8.73
C GLY A 34 -6.07 -22.44 8.17
N LYS A 35 -7.09 -22.33 7.32
CA LYS A 35 -7.77 -23.49 6.74
C LYS A 35 -8.03 -23.32 5.26
N ALA A 36 -7.87 -24.40 4.52
CA ALA A 36 -8.39 -24.53 3.17
C ALA A 36 -9.56 -25.52 3.13
N ALA A 37 -10.52 -25.30 2.25
CA ALA A 37 -11.67 -26.20 2.03
C ALA A 37 -11.94 -26.36 0.53
N LEU A 38 -12.26 -27.57 0.09
CA LEU A 38 -12.63 -27.84 -1.29
C LEU A 38 -14.06 -27.34 -1.58
N LEU A 39 -14.24 -26.64 -2.70
CA LEU A 39 -15.52 -26.10 -3.13
C LEU A 39 -15.98 -26.75 -4.43
N GLY A 40 -17.11 -27.44 -4.38
CA GLY A 40 -17.68 -28.14 -5.54
C GLY A 40 -16.93 -29.42 -5.89
N LEU A 41 -17.04 -29.84 -7.16
CA LEU A 41 -16.38 -31.05 -7.66
C LEU A 41 -15.08 -30.70 -8.39
N PRO A 42 -13.96 -31.41 -8.13
CA PRO A 42 -12.78 -31.32 -8.96
C PRO A 42 -13.08 -31.70 -10.42
N MET A 43 -12.42 -31.03 -11.37
CA MET A 43 -12.62 -31.25 -12.80
C MET A 43 -11.28 -31.39 -13.52
N THR A 44 -11.15 -32.40 -14.36
CA THR A 44 -10.04 -32.55 -15.30
C THR A 44 -10.44 -31.93 -16.64
N ILE A 45 -9.50 -31.28 -17.33
CA ILE A 45 -9.71 -30.79 -18.70
C ILE A 45 -8.84 -31.56 -19.70
N GLU A 46 -9.51 -32.16 -20.69
CA GLU A 46 -8.91 -32.70 -21.90
C GLU A 46 -9.08 -31.64 -23.01
N THR A 47 -7.99 -31.00 -23.47
CA THR A 47 -8.07 -29.76 -24.29
C THR A 47 -7.61 -29.89 -25.76
N ASN A 48 -6.76 -30.86 -26.11
CA ASN A 48 -6.19 -30.99 -27.47
C ASN A 48 -5.29 -29.80 -27.95
N LEU A 49 -5.44 -28.60 -27.39
CA LEU A 49 -4.74 -27.36 -27.74
C LEU A 49 -3.27 -27.35 -27.34
N LYS A 50 -2.44 -26.69 -28.15
CA LYS A 50 -1.06 -26.32 -27.84
C LYS A 50 -0.89 -24.82 -28.08
N ASN A 51 -0.24 -24.13 -27.17
CA ASN A 51 0.16 -22.72 -27.28
C ASN A 51 -1.01 -21.74 -27.53
N GLN A 52 -2.19 -21.99 -26.94
CA GLN A 52 -3.32 -21.06 -26.99
C GLN A 52 -3.85 -20.79 -25.58
N GLU A 53 -4.00 -19.50 -25.24
CA GLU A 53 -4.65 -19.06 -24.02
C GLU A 53 -6.13 -19.47 -24.04
N THR A 54 -6.52 -20.32 -23.09
CA THR A 54 -7.91 -20.75 -22.92
C THR A 54 -8.50 -20.09 -21.68
N ARG A 55 -9.56 -19.28 -21.86
CA ARG A 55 -10.35 -18.73 -20.75
C ARG A 55 -11.30 -19.80 -20.23
N LEU A 56 -11.23 -20.09 -18.93
CA LEU A 56 -12.08 -21.05 -18.24
C LEU A 56 -12.94 -20.32 -17.21
N ASN A 57 -14.24 -20.62 -17.19
CA ASN A 57 -15.18 -20.05 -16.23
C ASN A 57 -15.69 -21.13 -15.27
N PHE A 58 -15.29 -21.05 -14.01
CA PHE A 58 -15.71 -21.94 -12.92
C PHE A 58 -16.97 -21.38 -12.28
N SER A 59 -18.10 -22.10 -12.36
CA SER A 59 -19.37 -21.59 -11.83
C SER A 59 -19.42 -21.64 -10.30
N LEU A 60 -19.93 -20.57 -9.68
CA LEU A 60 -20.23 -20.51 -8.25
C LEU A 60 -21.64 -21.04 -7.92
N LYS A 61 -22.38 -21.58 -8.89
CA LYS A 61 -23.75 -22.08 -8.69
C LYS A 61 -23.77 -23.22 -7.68
N GLY A 62 -24.58 -23.06 -6.63
CA GLY A 62 -24.71 -24.04 -5.54
C GLY A 62 -23.76 -23.80 -4.35
N ILE A 63 -22.82 -22.86 -4.46
CA ILE A 63 -21.99 -22.43 -3.35
C ILE A 63 -22.75 -21.40 -2.51
N LYS A 64 -22.70 -21.53 -1.18
CA LYS A 64 -23.34 -20.60 -0.25
C LYS A 64 -22.51 -19.33 -0.12
N ILE A 65 -22.82 -18.32 -0.93
CA ILE A 65 -22.20 -17.00 -0.88
C ILE A 65 -22.90 -16.15 0.20
N PRO A 66 -22.18 -15.46 1.10
CA PRO A 66 -22.79 -14.57 2.09
C PRO A 66 -23.63 -13.45 1.45
N SER A 67 -24.75 -13.10 2.09
CA SER A 67 -25.61 -11.99 1.68
C SER A 67 -25.08 -10.62 2.11
N ASP A 68 -24.45 -10.56 3.29
CA ASP A 68 -23.77 -9.36 3.80
C ASP A 68 -22.63 -8.93 2.84
N PRO A 69 -22.58 -7.66 2.38
CA PRO A 69 -21.58 -7.22 1.40
C PRO A 69 -20.14 -7.39 1.85
N LYS A 70 -19.82 -7.17 3.14
CA LYS A 70 -18.44 -7.28 3.64
C LYS A 70 -18.00 -8.74 3.66
N LYS A 71 -18.78 -9.61 4.30
CA LYS A 71 -18.52 -11.06 4.35
C LYS A 71 -18.52 -11.69 2.96
N ARG A 72 -19.34 -11.19 2.03
CA ARG A 72 -19.33 -11.61 0.63
C ARG A 72 -18.00 -11.29 -0.04
N ASN A 73 -17.51 -10.06 0.09
CA ASN A 73 -16.27 -9.63 -0.53
C ASN A 73 -15.06 -10.35 0.09
N GLU A 74 -15.07 -10.60 1.40
CA GLU A 74 -14.08 -11.43 2.10
C GLU A 74 -14.09 -12.87 1.57
N PHE A 75 -15.26 -13.52 1.50
CA PHE A 75 -15.43 -14.86 0.93
C PHE A 75 -14.98 -14.95 -0.54
N LEU A 76 -15.38 -14.00 -1.39
CA LEU A 76 -14.97 -14.00 -2.80
C LEU A 76 -13.45 -13.79 -2.95
N SER A 77 -12.81 -13.10 -1.99
CA SER A 77 -11.37 -12.83 -1.99
C SER A 77 -10.51 -13.97 -1.41
N SER A 78 -11.13 -14.91 -0.68
CA SER A 78 -10.52 -16.16 -0.21
C SER A 78 -10.61 -17.30 -1.24
N LEU A 79 -11.39 -17.14 -2.32
CA LEU A 79 -11.48 -18.14 -3.37
C LEU A 79 -10.19 -18.24 -4.19
N GLY A 80 -9.89 -19.45 -4.63
CA GLY A 80 -8.86 -19.73 -5.62
C GLY A 80 -9.13 -21.03 -6.37
N ILE A 81 -8.48 -21.20 -7.51
CA ILE A 81 -8.43 -22.43 -8.29
C ILE A 81 -7.04 -23.02 -8.08
N TYR A 82 -6.95 -24.14 -7.37
CA TYR A 82 -5.77 -25.00 -7.38
C TYR A 82 -5.71 -25.73 -8.73
N ILE A 83 -4.54 -25.72 -9.35
CA ILE A 83 -4.27 -26.29 -10.66
C ILE A 83 -3.12 -27.28 -10.52
N GLU A 84 -3.29 -28.47 -11.09
CA GLU A 84 -2.22 -29.47 -11.23
C GLU A 84 -2.05 -29.77 -12.71
N HIS A 85 -0.95 -29.28 -13.29
CA HIS A 85 -0.63 -29.42 -14.71
C HIS A 85 -0.13 -30.82 -15.05
N SER A 86 -0.22 -31.21 -16.33
CA SER A 86 0.24 -32.52 -16.81
C SER A 86 1.75 -32.78 -16.68
N ASP A 87 2.55 -31.73 -16.46
CA ASP A 87 4.00 -31.81 -16.18
C ASP A 87 4.32 -31.86 -14.67
N GLY A 88 3.30 -31.84 -13.80
CA GLY A 88 3.43 -31.92 -12.35
C GLY A 88 3.53 -30.57 -11.63
N GLU A 89 3.64 -29.47 -12.37
CA GLU A 89 3.60 -28.09 -11.85
C GLU A 89 2.25 -27.82 -11.16
N LYS A 90 2.29 -27.03 -10.08
CA LYS A 90 1.13 -26.72 -9.24
C LYS A 90 0.99 -25.23 -9.06
N GLU A 91 -0.20 -24.72 -9.36
CA GLU A 91 -0.52 -23.30 -9.21
C GLU A 91 -1.75 -23.11 -8.31
N LEU A 92 -1.88 -21.91 -7.75
CA LEU A 92 -3.07 -21.46 -7.03
C LEU A 92 -3.44 -20.07 -7.56
N LEU A 93 -4.41 -20.01 -8.48
CA LEU A 93 -4.84 -18.77 -9.12
C LEU A 93 -6.11 -18.25 -8.46
N LYS A 94 -6.13 -16.98 -8.02
CA LYS A 94 -7.38 -16.34 -7.56
C LYS A 94 -8.43 -16.20 -8.66
N GLY A 95 -7.97 -15.96 -9.90
CA GLY A 95 -8.82 -15.63 -11.03
C GLY A 95 -9.55 -14.29 -10.89
N VAL A 96 -10.50 -14.06 -11.80
CA VAL A 96 -11.33 -12.84 -11.84
C VAL A 96 -12.77 -13.22 -11.59
N ILE A 97 -13.37 -12.68 -10.52
CA ILE A 97 -14.80 -12.89 -10.24
C ILE A 97 -15.64 -12.27 -11.36
N LYS A 98 -16.55 -13.06 -11.93
CA LYS A 98 -17.54 -12.64 -12.92
C LYS A 98 -18.88 -12.43 -12.25
N TYR A 99 -19.57 -11.38 -12.66
CA TYR A 99 -20.88 -10.98 -12.14
C TYR A 99 -21.94 -11.06 -13.24
N ASP A 100 -23.19 -11.34 -12.86
CA ASP A 100 -24.34 -11.19 -13.77
C ASP A 100 -24.74 -9.71 -13.94
N ALA A 101 -25.72 -9.45 -14.82
CA ALA A 101 -26.27 -8.11 -15.05
C ALA A 101 -26.98 -7.50 -13.84
N LYS A 102 -27.16 -8.24 -12.74
CA LYS A 102 -27.73 -7.79 -11.46
C LYS A 102 -26.65 -7.59 -10.38
N GLY A 103 -25.38 -7.80 -10.70
CA GLY A 103 -24.26 -7.68 -9.76
C GLY A 103 -24.06 -8.91 -8.85
N ASN A 104 -24.69 -10.05 -9.13
CA ASN A 104 -24.45 -11.28 -8.37
C ASN A 104 -23.18 -11.98 -8.89
N PRO A 105 -22.27 -12.45 -8.02
CA PRO A 105 -21.14 -13.28 -8.44
C PRO A 105 -21.63 -14.63 -8.99
N VAL A 106 -21.23 -14.96 -10.22
CA VAL A 106 -21.66 -16.18 -10.93
C VAL A 106 -20.54 -17.17 -11.24
N GLY A 107 -19.29 -16.71 -11.24
CA GLY A 107 -18.14 -17.56 -11.55
C GLY A 107 -16.79 -16.92 -11.30
N ILE A 108 -15.73 -17.71 -11.47
CA ILE A 108 -14.32 -17.29 -11.46
C ILE A 108 -13.75 -17.58 -12.86
N GLU A 109 -13.18 -16.56 -13.52
CA GLU A 109 -12.43 -16.73 -14.76
C GLU A 109 -10.93 -16.87 -14.49
N ILE A 110 -10.30 -17.86 -15.11
CA ILE A 110 -8.84 -17.98 -15.21
C ILE A 110 -8.41 -18.15 -16.67
N VAL A 111 -7.13 -17.92 -16.95
CA VAL A 111 -6.50 -18.21 -18.23
C VAL A 111 -5.47 -19.32 -18.02
N ILE A 112 -5.43 -20.29 -18.93
CA ILE A 112 -4.46 -21.40 -18.91
C ILE A 112 -3.90 -21.66 -20.32
N THR A 113 -2.78 -22.38 -20.39
CA THR A 113 -2.11 -22.78 -21.64
C THR A 113 -1.79 -24.28 -21.74
N LYS A 114 -2.05 -25.07 -20.67
CA LYS A 114 -1.70 -26.49 -20.53
C LYS A 114 -2.91 -27.36 -20.16
N PHE A 115 -2.78 -28.69 -20.33
CA PHE A 115 -3.70 -29.67 -19.74
C PHE A 115 -3.53 -29.69 -18.22
N SER A 116 -4.65 -29.67 -17.47
CA SER A 116 -4.59 -29.61 -16.01
C SER A 116 -5.83 -30.23 -15.34
N THR A 117 -5.69 -30.57 -14.06
CA THR A 117 -6.80 -30.82 -13.14
C THR A 117 -7.04 -29.57 -12.28
N PHE A 118 -8.30 -29.24 -12.02
CA PHE A 118 -8.73 -28.03 -11.34
C PHE A 118 -9.58 -28.35 -10.12
N SER A 119 -9.26 -27.70 -9.00
CA SER A 119 -10.02 -27.76 -7.76
C SER A 119 -10.25 -26.33 -7.26
N MET A 120 -11.50 -25.89 -7.24
CA MET A 120 -11.84 -24.62 -6.60
C MET A 120 -11.78 -24.81 -5.08
N ILE A 121 -11.15 -23.89 -4.37
CA ILE A 121 -10.97 -23.92 -2.93
C ILE A 121 -11.30 -22.58 -2.29
N GLU A 122 -11.72 -22.61 -1.03
CA GLU A 122 -11.65 -21.47 -0.12
C GLU A 122 -10.34 -21.54 0.66
N VAL A 123 -9.60 -20.43 0.77
CA VAL A 123 -8.38 -20.31 1.60
C VAL A 123 -8.59 -19.23 2.66
N GLN A 124 -8.98 -19.67 3.86
CA GLN A 124 -9.14 -18.83 5.03
C GLN A 124 -7.77 -18.64 5.70
N LYS A 125 -7.16 -17.47 5.49
CA LYS A 125 -5.82 -17.14 6.02
C LYS A 125 -5.87 -16.81 7.51
N THR A 126 -4.80 -17.15 8.25
CA THR A 126 -4.60 -16.59 9.59
C THR A 126 -4.09 -15.15 9.51
N THR A 127 -4.82 -14.25 10.15
CA THR A 127 -4.42 -12.85 10.38
C THR A 127 -3.43 -12.78 11.55
N ILE A 128 -2.25 -12.20 11.32
CA ILE A 128 -1.27 -11.87 12.37
C ILE A 128 -1.80 -10.70 13.20
N ASP A 129 -2.14 -9.60 12.53
CA ASP A 129 -2.73 -8.40 13.12
C ASP A 129 -3.61 -7.66 12.12
N THR A 130 -4.43 -6.74 12.66
CA THR A 130 -5.14 -5.74 11.87
C THR A 130 -4.89 -4.38 12.52
N LEU A 131 -4.20 -3.51 11.78
CA LEU A 131 -3.87 -2.16 12.23
C LEU A 131 -4.74 -1.13 11.51
N THR A 132 -5.18 -0.11 12.24
CA THR A 132 -6.00 0.99 11.71
C THR A 132 -5.15 2.25 11.51
N TYR A 133 -5.21 2.77 10.30
CA TYR A 133 -4.42 3.88 9.80
C TYR A 133 -5.33 5.04 9.44
N LYS A 134 -5.47 6.04 10.33
CA LYS A 134 -6.23 7.27 10.04
C LYS A 134 -5.57 8.05 8.90
N LYS A 135 -6.35 8.75 8.07
CA LYS A 135 -5.81 9.76 7.16
C LYS A 135 -5.10 10.88 7.93
N TRP A 136 -4.11 11.50 7.29
CA TRP A 136 -3.36 12.60 7.90
C TRP A 136 -3.12 13.80 6.96
N ILE A 137 -3.49 13.69 5.68
CA ILE A 137 -3.44 14.81 4.71
C ILE A 137 -4.73 14.90 3.90
N ASP A 138 -5.15 16.14 3.64
CA ASP A 138 -6.28 16.47 2.79
C ASP A 138 -5.77 17.18 1.51
N GLY A 139 -6.59 17.23 0.48
CA GLY A 139 -6.36 18.04 -0.72
C GLY A 139 -6.76 19.51 -0.50
N TYR A 140 -6.79 20.27 -1.59
CA TYR A 140 -7.20 21.68 -1.60
C TYR A 140 -8.72 21.82 -1.81
N PRO A 141 -9.33 22.98 -1.47
CA PRO A 141 -10.78 23.21 -1.64
C PRO A 141 -11.31 23.08 -3.08
N ASP A 142 -10.42 23.11 -4.09
CA ASP A 142 -10.73 22.89 -5.50
C ASP A 142 -10.83 21.40 -5.90
N GLY A 143 -10.66 20.47 -4.95
CA GLY A 143 -10.75 19.03 -5.17
C GLY A 143 -9.47 18.38 -5.73
N THR A 144 -8.38 19.13 -5.84
CA THR A 144 -7.07 18.64 -6.29
C THR A 144 -6.15 18.31 -5.12
N PHE A 145 -5.16 17.44 -5.35
CA PHE A 145 -4.10 17.17 -4.40
C PHE A 145 -2.87 18.07 -4.60
N LYS A 146 -2.60 18.50 -5.84
CA LYS A 146 -1.41 19.25 -6.29
C LYS A 146 -0.10 18.51 -5.97
N PRO A 147 0.07 17.24 -6.42
CA PRO A 147 1.18 16.39 -6.03
C PRO A 147 2.56 16.97 -6.39
N ASN A 148 2.65 17.62 -7.55
CA ASN A 148 3.90 18.18 -8.06
C ASN A 148 4.16 19.63 -7.60
N GLN A 149 3.24 20.24 -6.83
CA GLN A 149 3.44 21.59 -6.31
C GLN A 149 4.46 21.55 -5.14
N PRO A 150 5.43 22.47 -5.09
CA PRO A 150 6.27 22.69 -3.92
C PRO A 150 5.42 23.07 -2.70
N ILE A 151 5.66 22.42 -1.55
CA ILE A 151 4.97 22.78 -0.30
C ILE A 151 5.71 23.89 0.44
N THR A 152 4.96 24.87 0.93
CA THR A 152 5.48 25.95 1.77
C THR A 152 5.89 25.43 3.15
N ARG A 153 6.72 26.19 3.88
CA ARG A 153 7.13 25.85 5.26
C ARG A 153 5.93 25.78 6.23
N SER A 154 4.88 26.57 6.00
CA SER A 154 3.63 26.52 6.78
C SER A 154 2.76 25.29 6.46
N GLU A 155 2.70 24.87 5.20
CA GLU A 155 2.09 23.59 4.79
C GLU A 155 2.86 22.39 5.34
N ALA A 156 4.20 22.42 5.25
CA ALA A 156 5.05 21.39 5.83
C ALA A 156 4.84 21.25 7.34
N ALA A 157 4.83 22.37 8.09
CA ALA A 157 4.55 22.36 9.52
C ALA A 157 3.19 21.71 9.84
N SER A 158 2.14 22.10 9.11
CA SER A 158 0.78 21.57 9.28
C SER A 158 0.67 20.09 8.91
N ILE A 159 1.40 19.64 7.89
CA ILE A 159 1.50 18.23 7.49
C ILE A 159 2.18 17.41 8.59
N PHE A 160 3.32 17.83 9.13
CA PHE A 160 4.00 17.08 10.19
C PHE A 160 3.16 16.99 11.47
N VAL A 161 2.56 18.10 11.92
CA VAL A 161 1.68 18.10 13.10
C VAL A 161 0.55 17.07 12.96
N LYS A 162 -0.10 16.97 11.79
CA LYS A 162 -1.14 15.96 11.52
C LYS A 162 -0.55 14.54 11.42
N ALA A 163 0.55 14.36 10.70
CA ALA A 163 1.12 13.05 10.37
C ALA A 163 1.70 12.29 11.57
N ILE A 164 2.43 12.99 12.44
CA ILE A 164 3.04 12.40 13.65
C ILE A 164 2.31 12.80 14.95
N ALA A 165 1.12 13.40 14.84
CA ALA A 165 0.25 13.79 15.96
C ALA A 165 0.97 14.59 17.07
N LEU A 166 1.65 15.68 16.69
CA LEU A 166 2.38 16.51 17.65
C LEU A 166 1.44 17.08 18.72
N PRO A 167 1.88 17.15 20.00
CA PRO A 167 1.08 17.74 21.07
C PRO A 167 1.07 19.27 20.96
N LYS A 168 -0.08 19.87 21.28
CA LYS A 168 -0.19 21.32 21.47
C LYS A 168 0.55 21.76 22.73
N GLN A 169 1.85 22.02 22.62
CA GLN A 169 2.64 22.71 23.65
C GLN A 169 3.09 24.07 23.10
N LEU A 170 2.53 25.14 23.67
CA LEU A 170 2.64 26.52 23.15
C LEU A 170 3.36 27.48 24.13
N ASN A 171 3.81 26.99 25.28
CA ASN A 171 4.32 27.85 26.35
C ASN A 171 5.81 28.17 26.15
N GLY A 172 6.16 29.46 26.16
CA GLY A 172 7.56 29.92 26.14
C GLY A 172 8.25 29.90 24.78
N LEU A 173 7.50 29.69 23.68
CA LEU A 173 8.05 29.65 22.32
C LEU A 173 8.27 31.07 21.77
N GLN A 174 9.34 31.23 20.97
CA GLN A 174 9.64 32.47 20.27
C GLN A 174 8.61 32.70 19.15
N LYS A 175 7.84 33.79 19.24
CA LYS A 175 7.02 34.27 18.12
C LYS A 175 7.92 34.74 16.98
N PHE A 176 7.45 34.55 15.74
CA PHE A 176 8.13 35.01 14.54
C PHE A 176 7.55 36.32 14.02
N ASN A 177 8.41 37.22 13.55
CA ASN A 177 8.02 38.59 13.16
C ASN A 177 7.11 38.65 11.92
N ASP A 178 7.06 37.56 11.15
CA ASP A 178 6.32 37.38 9.89
C ASP A 178 5.17 36.37 10.00
N VAL A 179 4.85 35.88 11.21
CA VAL A 179 3.72 34.98 11.48
C VAL A 179 2.77 35.66 12.46
N SER A 180 1.62 36.12 11.98
CA SER A 180 0.59 36.70 12.86
C SER A 180 -0.10 35.62 13.70
N ASP A 181 -0.62 35.99 14.87
CA ASP A 181 -1.38 35.09 15.74
C ASP A 181 -2.65 34.53 15.06
N ASN A 182 -3.16 35.23 14.04
CA ASN A 182 -4.32 34.81 13.22
C ASN A 182 -3.91 34.02 11.95
N HIS A 183 -2.62 33.76 11.73
CA HIS A 183 -2.17 32.98 10.59
C HIS A 183 -2.66 31.53 10.70
N TRP A 184 -3.21 30.97 9.63
CA TRP A 184 -3.86 29.64 9.63
C TRP A 184 -2.96 28.50 10.14
N ALA A 185 -1.64 28.63 9.96
CA ALA A 185 -0.64 27.68 10.43
C ALA A 185 0.09 28.10 11.73
N ALA A 186 -0.28 29.20 12.41
CA ALA A 186 0.46 29.70 13.59
C ALA A 186 0.62 28.62 14.68
N ASP A 187 -0.47 27.94 15.05
CA ASP A 187 -0.46 26.78 15.95
C ASP A 187 0.50 25.69 15.49
N ALA A 188 0.53 25.38 14.19
CA ALA A 188 1.35 24.31 13.64
C ALA A 188 2.84 24.67 13.61
N ILE A 189 3.15 25.92 13.28
CA ILE A 189 4.49 26.51 13.28
C ILE A 189 5.08 26.46 14.69
N HIS A 190 4.32 26.88 15.70
CA HIS A 190 4.74 26.77 17.11
C HIS A 190 4.95 25.31 17.54
N GLN A 191 4.07 24.37 17.14
CA GLN A 191 4.25 22.95 17.47
C GLN A 191 5.53 22.34 16.87
N VAL A 192 5.85 22.61 15.60
CA VAL A 192 7.10 22.10 14.99
C VAL A 192 8.36 22.77 15.53
N GLN A 193 8.26 24.02 15.99
CA GLN A 193 9.31 24.75 16.69
C GLN A 193 9.56 24.16 18.08
N GLY A 194 8.51 23.95 18.88
CA GLY A 194 8.61 23.34 20.21
C GLY A 194 9.08 21.88 20.17
N ALA A 195 8.76 21.15 19.10
CA ALA A 195 9.29 19.81 18.83
C ALA A 195 10.72 19.82 18.23
N GLY A 196 11.32 20.99 17.99
CA GLY A 196 12.67 21.13 17.42
C GLY A 196 12.81 20.67 15.96
N LEU A 197 11.71 20.47 15.23
CA LEU A 197 11.72 19.95 13.87
C LEU A 197 12.05 21.05 12.85
N LEU A 198 11.37 22.19 12.96
CA LEU A 198 11.54 23.36 12.11
C LEU A 198 11.78 24.60 12.98
N SER A 199 12.86 25.33 12.70
CA SER A 199 13.17 26.60 13.34
C SER A 199 12.98 27.76 12.36
N GLY A 200 12.82 28.97 12.89
CA GLY A 200 12.96 30.19 12.11
C GLY A 200 14.44 30.56 11.87
N TYR A 201 14.63 31.71 11.24
CA TYR A 201 15.92 32.26 10.87
C TYR A 201 16.48 33.20 11.96
N PRO A 202 17.79 33.52 11.96
CA PRO A 202 18.40 34.43 12.94
C PRO A 202 17.83 35.86 12.95
N ASP A 203 17.13 36.27 11.88
CA ASP A 203 16.41 37.56 11.77
C ASP A 203 15.04 37.57 12.51
N GLY A 204 14.64 36.44 13.11
CA GLY A 204 13.35 36.28 13.79
C GLY A 204 12.17 35.98 12.88
N SER A 205 12.41 35.71 11.59
CA SER A 205 11.37 35.25 10.65
C SER A 205 11.22 33.72 10.62
N PHE A 206 10.05 33.22 10.21
CA PHE A 206 9.82 31.81 9.89
C PHE A 206 9.78 31.54 8.38
N LYS A 207 9.41 32.54 7.59
CA LYS A 207 9.17 32.52 6.14
C LYS A 207 8.08 31.50 5.76
N PRO A 208 6.83 31.67 6.26
CA PRO A 208 5.77 30.67 6.17
C PRO A 208 5.40 30.27 4.73
N ASP A 209 5.49 31.19 3.78
CA ASP A 209 5.15 30.98 2.37
C ASP A 209 6.33 30.55 1.49
N THR A 210 7.54 30.46 2.05
CA THR A 210 8.71 29.98 1.31
C THR A 210 8.64 28.44 1.18
N PRO A 211 8.85 27.86 -0.01
CA PRO A 211 8.93 26.42 -0.19
C PRO A 211 10.02 25.78 0.67
N ILE A 212 9.74 24.62 1.26
CA ILE A 212 10.74 23.82 1.98
C ILE A 212 11.60 23.02 0.99
N THR A 213 12.86 22.77 1.33
CA THR A 213 13.81 21.99 0.52
C THR A 213 13.81 20.50 0.88
N ARG A 214 14.32 19.65 -0.04
CA ARG A 214 14.59 18.22 0.24
C ARG A 214 15.60 18.02 1.36
N ALA A 215 16.58 18.92 1.51
CA ALA A 215 17.53 18.95 2.62
C ALA A 215 16.87 19.19 3.99
N GLU A 216 15.97 20.16 4.09
CA GLU A 216 15.21 20.41 5.32
C GLU A 216 14.33 19.23 5.71
N LEU A 217 13.68 18.56 4.74
CA LEU A 217 12.95 17.31 4.99
C LEU A 217 13.83 16.22 5.58
N ALA A 218 15.03 16.00 5.04
CA ALA A 218 15.98 15.02 5.58
C ALA A 218 16.36 15.33 7.03
N ALA A 219 16.62 16.61 7.35
CA ALA A 219 16.91 17.04 8.71
C ALA A 219 15.72 16.83 9.67
N ILE A 220 14.48 17.11 9.22
CA ILE A 220 13.26 16.85 10.01
C ILE A 220 13.09 15.36 10.29
N ILE A 221 13.21 14.51 9.25
CA ILE A 221 13.06 13.06 9.37
C ILE A 221 14.09 12.47 10.36
N VAL A 222 15.36 12.86 10.25
CA VAL A 222 16.42 12.44 11.18
C VAL A 222 16.11 12.85 12.63
N ARG A 223 15.58 14.06 12.85
CA ARG A 223 15.17 14.54 14.18
C ARG A 223 14.00 13.74 14.75
N ILE A 224 12.95 13.49 13.95
CA ILE A 224 11.79 12.67 14.37
C ILE A 224 12.25 11.24 14.72
N SER A 225 13.08 10.64 13.88
CA SER A 225 13.61 9.29 14.08
C SER A 225 14.73 9.21 15.13
N LYS A 226 15.16 10.34 15.71
CA LYS A 226 16.26 10.45 16.68
C LYS A 226 17.55 9.75 16.22
N LEU A 227 17.85 9.84 14.92
CA LEU A 227 19.04 9.24 14.34
C LEU A 227 20.26 10.14 14.59
N ASN A 228 21.41 9.52 14.80
CA ASN A 228 22.67 10.24 14.80
C ASN A 228 22.98 10.74 13.38
N VAL A 229 23.43 11.98 13.28
CA VAL A 229 24.04 12.51 12.05
C VAL A 229 25.34 11.74 11.80
N VAL A 230 25.57 11.29 10.57
CA VAL A 230 26.72 10.45 10.20
C VAL A 230 27.66 11.17 9.24
N ASP A 231 28.96 10.89 9.35
CA ASP A 231 29.98 11.47 8.47
C ASP A 231 29.90 10.91 7.04
N THR A 232 30.30 11.73 6.08
CA THR A 232 29.84 11.70 4.68
C THR A 232 30.62 10.77 3.75
N VAL A 233 31.18 9.67 4.26
CA VAL A 233 32.14 8.81 3.56
C VAL A 233 31.60 8.22 2.23
N GLN A 234 30.28 8.02 2.11
CA GLN A 234 29.61 7.58 0.86
C GLN A 234 28.24 8.28 0.66
N GLY A 235 28.27 9.62 0.57
CA GLY A 235 27.12 10.48 0.29
C GLY A 235 26.56 10.39 -1.14
N PHE A 236 25.69 11.34 -1.51
CA PHE A 236 25.28 11.58 -2.90
C PHE A 236 26.23 12.59 -3.58
N THR A 237 26.32 12.57 -4.90
CA THR A 237 27.32 13.34 -5.68
C THR A 237 27.24 14.86 -5.48
N ASP A 238 26.06 15.37 -5.12
CA ASP A 238 25.72 16.78 -4.94
C ASP A 238 25.56 17.19 -3.47
N THR A 239 26.00 16.36 -2.52
CA THR A 239 25.88 16.63 -1.08
C THR A 239 27.20 16.98 -0.40
N GLN A 240 28.33 16.89 -1.10
CA GLN A 240 29.63 17.20 -0.50
C GLN A 240 29.74 18.69 -0.11
N GLY A 241 30.05 18.96 1.16
CA GLY A 241 30.13 20.32 1.71
C GLY A 241 28.77 20.98 2.02
N HIS A 242 27.64 20.32 1.70
CA HIS A 242 26.31 20.83 2.02
C HIS A 242 26.00 20.67 3.51
N TRP A 243 25.33 21.66 4.14
CA TRP A 243 25.03 21.64 5.58
C TRP A 243 24.20 20.42 6.00
N ALA A 244 23.36 19.90 5.10
CA ALA A 244 22.48 18.77 5.36
C ALA A 244 23.14 17.41 5.06
N ALA A 245 24.39 17.36 4.59
CA ALA A 245 24.99 16.14 4.06
C ALA A 245 24.91 14.92 5.02
N GLY A 246 25.23 15.13 6.29
CA GLY A 246 25.13 14.05 7.30
C GLY A 246 23.70 13.67 7.68
N TYR A 247 22.73 14.61 7.58
CA TYR A 247 21.31 14.32 7.76
C TYR A 247 20.77 13.49 6.58
N ILE A 248 21.14 13.88 5.36
CA ILE A 248 20.79 13.19 4.12
C ILE A 248 21.36 11.75 4.15
N GLN A 249 22.62 11.58 4.56
CA GLN A 249 23.24 10.27 4.67
C GLN A 249 22.59 9.42 5.77
N ALA A 250 22.25 9.99 6.93
CA ALA A 250 21.53 9.27 7.98
C ALA A 250 20.13 8.81 7.52
N ALA A 251 19.38 9.68 6.82
CA ALA A 251 18.08 9.35 6.24
C ALA A 251 18.17 8.26 5.15
N LYS A 252 19.22 8.29 4.32
CA LYS A 252 19.55 7.27 3.31
C LYS A 252 19.85 5.91 3.95
N VAL A 253 20.76 5.88 4.93
CA VAL A 253 21.16 4.64 5.63
C VAL A 253 20.00 4.01 6.39
N ALA A 254 19.11 4.82 6.96
CA ALA A 254 17.89 4.34 7.62
C ALA A 254 16.76 3.93 6.64
N GLY A 255 16.95 4.10 5.33
CA GLY A 255 15.94 3.80 4.31
C GLY A 255 14.73 4.75 4.33
N LEU A 256 14.85 5.93 4.95
CA LEU A 256 13.76 6.88 5.15
C LEU A 256 13.62 7.87 3.99
N MET A 257 14.71 8.15 3.28
CA MET A 257 14.73 8.94 2.04
C MET A 257 15.71 8.34 1.04
N SER A 258 15.42 8.55 -0.25
CA SER A 258 16.29 8.17 -1.36
C SER A 258 16.61 9.38 -2.24
N GLY A 259 17.76 9.32 -2.92
CA GLY A 259 18.08 10.19 -4.04
C GLY A 259 17.49 9.66 -5.35
N TYR A 260 17.96 10.22 -6.45
CA TYR A 260 17.56 9.87 -7.82
C TYR A 260 18.51 8.83 -8.43
N GLU A 261 18.09 8.22 -9.54
CA GLU A 261 18.85 7.18 -10.25
C GLU A 261 20.19 7.69 -10.82
N ASP A 262 20.33 9.00 -11.00
CA ASP A 262 21.57 9.69 -11.42
C ASP A 262 22.62 9.82 -10.29
N GLY A 263 22.31 9.36 -9.07
CA GLY A 263 23.19 9.44 -7.90
C GLY A 263 23.17 10.78 -7.16
N SER A 264 22.29 11.71 -7.55
CA SER A 264 22.04 12.98 -6.85
C SER A 264 20.98 12.84 -5.75
N PHE A 265 21.01 13.73 -4.75
CA PHE A 265 19.92 13.89 -3.77
C PHE A 265 19.06 15.12 -4.06
N ARG A 266 19.63 16.13 -4.72
CA ARG A 266 19.11 17.47 -5.01
C ARG A 266 18.70 18.20 -3.73
N PRO A 267 19.66 18.50 -2.82
CA PRO A 267 19.37 19.00 -1.48
C PRO A 267 18.58 20.31 -1.49
N ASP A 268 18.95 21.25 -2.35
CA ASP A 268 18.32 22.57 -2.45
C ASP A 268 17.10 22.61 -3.39
N GLN A 269 16.72 21.48 -3.99
CA GLN A 269 15.48 21.39 -4.76
C GLN A 269 14.28 21.52 -3.80
N GLN A 270 13.30 22.33 -4.22
CA GLN A 270 12.05 22.48 -3.49
C GLN A 270 11.30 21.14 -3.43
N LEU A 271 10.78 20.82 -2.25
CA LEU A 271 10.09 19.57 -1.97
C LEU A 271 8.66 19.61 -2.52
N THR A 272 8.34 18.69 -3.43
CA THR A 272 6.96 18.53 -3.91
C THR A 272 6.08 17.84 -2.85
N ARG A 273 4.77 18.11 -2.90
CA ARG A 273 3.80 17.48 -1.99
C ARG A 273 3.82 15.95 -2.06
N ALA A 274 4.01 15.37 -3.24
CA ALA A 274 4.13 13.92 -3.43
C ALA A 274 5.40 13.33 -2.78
N GLU A 275 6.55 13.99 -2.91
CA GLU A 275 7.79 13.58 -2.23
C GLU A 275 7.66 13.64 -0.72
N ALA A 276 7.03 14.70 -0.18
CA ALA A 276 6.72 14.81 1.23
C ALA A 276 5.86 13.63 1.71
N VAL A 277 4.81 13.27 0.95
CA VAL A 277 3.95 12.13 1.28
C VAL A 277 4.71 10.81 1.28
N LYS A 278 5.54 10.57 0.24
CA LYS A 278 6.34 9.36 0.15
C LYS A 278 7.23 9.18 1.36
N ALA A 279 7.98 10.22 1.73
CA ALA A 279 8.90 10.18 2.85
C ALA A 279 8.19 10.03 4.20
N ILE A 280 7.03 10.68 4.38
CA ILE A 280 6.23 10.57 5.62
C ILE A 280 5.58 9.19 5.75
N ASN A 281 5.06 8.59 4.67
CA ASN A 281 4.57 7.21 4.70
C ASN A 281 5.67 6.23 5.11
N THR A 282 6.88 6.39 4.56
CA THR A 282 8.06 5.59 4.92
C THR A 282 8.45 5.76 6.39
N LEU A 283 8.52 7.00 6.87
CA LEU A 283 8.79 7.34 8.28
C LEU A 283 7.78 6.70 9.24
N LEU A 284 6.49 6.76 8.91
CA LEU A 284 5.40 6.17 9.68
C LEU A 284 5.30 4.64 9.54
N LYS A 285 6.10 4.02 8.65
CA LYS A 285 5.95 2.63 8.21
C LYS A 285 4.51 2.32 7.77
N ARG A 286 3.85 3.30 7.15
CA ARG A 286 2.47 3.20 6.66
C ARG A 286 2.46 2.34 5.39
N PRO A 287 1.67 1.25 5.33
CA PRO A 287 1.54 0.50 4.08
C PRO A 287 0.82 1.36 3.03
N THR A 288 1.12 1.10 1.76
CA THR A 288 0.55 1.82 0.61
C THR A 288 -0.32 0.89 -0.25
N PRO A 289 -1.41 0.34 0.30
CA PRO A 289 -2.28 -0.59 -0.43
C PRO A 289 -3.03 0.13 -1.56
N ASN A 290 -3.44 -0.63 -2.58
CA ASN A 290 -4.48 -0.15 -3.47
C ASN A 290 -5.82 -0.17 -2.72
N LEU A 291 -6.40 1.02 -2.49
CA LEU A 291 -7.69 1.18 -1.82
C LEU A 291 -8.86 1.27 -2.83
N ASP A 292 -8.57 1.13 -4.13
CA ASP A 292 -9.46 1.27 -5.29
C ASP A 292 -10.39 2.50 -5.24
N LYS A 293 -9.89 3.59 -4.64
CA LYS A 293 -10.60 4.85 -4.51
C LYS A 293 -9.88 5.93 -5.30
N ALA A 294 -10.58 6.52 -6.28
CA ALA A 294 -10.14 7.78 -6.88
C ALA A 294 -10.44 8.90 -5.87
N VAL A 295 -9.40 9.37 -5.17
CA VAL A 295 -9.53 10.39 -4.12
C VAL A 295 -9.45 11.81 -4.70
N TRP A 296 -8.59 12.01 -5.71
CA TRP A 296 -8.24 13.32 -6.26
C TRP A 296 -8.30 13.31 -7.79
N THR A 297 -8.67 14.43 -8.40
CA THR A 297 -8.85 14.55 -9.86
C THR A 297 -7.54 14.61 -10.64
N ASP A 298 -6.44 14.97 -9.97
CA ASP A 298 -5.09 15.16 -10.51
C ASP A 298 -4.10 14.06 -10.06
N VAL A 299 -4.61 12.91 -9.62
CA VAL A 299 -3.80 11.75 -9.18
C VAL A 299 -4.36 10.48 -9.81
N THR A 300 -3.55 9.79 -10.62
CA THR A 300 -3.98 8.66 -11.47
C THR A 300 -3.17 7.38 -11.20
N LYS A 301 -3.67 6.21 -11.61
CA LYS A 301 -2.93 4.93 -11.46
C LYS A 301 -1.58 4.86 -12.20
N LYS A 302 -1.23 5.87 -13.01
CA LYS A 302 0.07 5.98 -13.70
C LYS A 302 1.13 6.74 -12.88
N ASP A 303 0.71 7.49 -11.88
CA ASP A 303 1.60 8.33 -11.10
C ASP A 303 2.33 7.50 -10.04
N TRP A 304 3.65 7.67 -9.94
CA TRP A 304 4.50 6.91 -9.01
C TRP A 304 4.08 7.06 -7.53
N PHE A 305 3.42 8.18 -7.20
CA PHE A 305 2.91 8.51 -5.87
C PHE A 305 1.44 8.10 -5.62
N TRP A 306 0.75 7.48 -6.58
CA TRP A 306 -0.70 7.23 -6.48
C TRP A 306 -1.13 6.42 -5.24
N LEU A 307 -0.41 5.33 -4.94
CA LEU A 307 -0.66 4.51 -3.76
C LEU A 307 -0.31 5.25 -2.46
N ASP A 308 0.75 6.05 -2.48
CA ASP A 308 1.20 6.85 -1.35
C ASP A 308 0.20 7.95 -0.98
N VAL A 309 -0.36 8.64 -1.99
CA VAL A 309 -1.39 9.67 -1.81
C VAL A 309 -2.71 9.06 -1.36
N GLN A 310 -3.17 7.95 -1.97
CA GLN A 310 -4.34 7.22 -1.46
C GLN A 310 -4.16 6.85 0.01
N ALA A 311 -3.03 6.22 0.35
CA ALA A 311 -2.76 5.79 1.72
C ALA A 311 -2.77 6.97 2.69
N ALA A 312 -2.17 8.11 2.34
CA ALA A 312 -2.09 9.28 3.22
C ALA A 312 -3.44 10.01 3.42
N SER A 313 -4.27 10.04 2.36
CA SER A 313 -5.55 10.75 2.33
C SER A 313 -6.75 9.94 2.81
N GLU A 314 -6.64 8.63 2.92
CA GLU A 314 -7.72 7.75 3.36
C GLU A 314 -7.47 7.12 4.74
N SER A 315 -8.56 6.92 5.47
CA SER A 315 -8.56 6.07 6.66
C SER A 315 -8.80 4.63 6.22
N PHE A 316 -7.97 3.69 6.66
CA PHE A 316 -8.15 2.27 6.34
C PHE A 316 -7.70 1.36 7.48
N SER A 317 -8.23 0.14 7.52
CA SER A 317 -7.67 -0.97 8.30
C SER A 317 -6.90 -1.88 7.36
N ASN A 318 -5.72 -2.35 7.77
CA ASN A 318 -4.90 -3.30 7.01
C ASN A 318 -4.61 -4.53 7.86
N SER A 319 -5.05 -5.69 7.37
CA SER A 319 -4.81 -7.00 7.96
C SER A 319 -3.58 -7.64 7.33
N ARG A 320 -2.63 -8.12 8.14
CA ARG A 320 -1.46 -8.87 7.68
C ARG A 320 -1.66 -10.36 7.95
N TYR A 321 -1.18 -11.21 7.05
CA TYR A 321 -1.37 -12.66 7.13
C TYR A 321 -0.03 -13.39 7.26
N GLU A 322 -0.05 -14.61 7.78
CA GLU A 322 1.16 -15.44 8.00
C GLU A 322 1.94 -15.76 6.71
N ASP A 323 1.29 -15.73 5.55
CA ASP A 323 1.93 -15.91 4.24
C ASP A 323 2.67 -14.65 3.73
N GLY A 324 2.75 -13.60 4.55
CA GLY A 324 3.38 -12.32 4.22
C GLY A 324 2.50 -11.39 3.39
N SER A 325 1.32 -11.82 2.95
CA SER A 325 0.37 -10.95 2.25
C SER A 325 -0.37 -10.01 3.22
N SER A 326 -1.04 -9.00 2.66
CA SER A 326 -1.96 -8.14 3.43
C SER A 326 -3.18 -7.76 2.60
N SER A 327 -4.23 -7.33 3.30
CA SER A 327 -5.48 -6.82 2.69
C SER A 327 -5.91 -5.56 3.43
N ALA A 328 -6.24 -4.51 2.69
CA ALA A 328 -6.68 -3.24 3.22
C ALA A 328 -8.12 -2.92 2.85
N VAL A 329 -8.84 -2.29 3.78
CA VAL A 329 -10.24 -1.90 3.62
C VAL A 329 -10.41 -0.47 4.13
N ASN A 330 -10.98 0.41 3.30
CA ASN A 330 -11.32 1.78 3.69
C ASN A 330 -12.30 1.76 4.87
N ILE A 331 -12.12 2.70 5.80
CA ILE A 331 -13.02 2.94 6.93
C ILE A 331 -13.45 4.42 6.96
N PRO A 332 -14.57 4.75 7.62
CA PRO A 332 -15.02 6.14 7.79
C PRO A 332 -13.99 7.07 8.47
#